data_AF-A0A180F0D1-F1
#
_entry.id   AF-A0A180F0D1-F1
#
_cell.length_a   1.000
_cell.length_b   1.000
_cell.length_c   1.000
_cell.angle_alpha   90.00
_cell.angle_beta   90.00
_cell.angle_gamma   90.00
#
_symmetry.space_group_name_H-M   'P 1'
#
loop_
_entity.id
_entity.type
_entity.pdbx_description
1 polymer ?
#
loop_
_entity_poly.entity_id
_entity_poly.type
_entity_poly.pdbx_seq_one_letter_code
_entity_poly.pdbx_strand_id
1 'polypeptide(L)' 'MNSYLLDTHILIWLLNGNNRLNKNIREDIDYFQHLYYVSVETLREIVILKSLKK' A
#
# COMPACT_ATOMS: atom_id res chain seq x y z
N MET A 1 -17.84 4.16 9.87
CA MET A 1 -16.95 3.89 8.72
C MET A 1 -15.55 3.77 9.26
N ASN A 2 -14.92 2.59 9.15
CA ASN A 2 -13.54 2.43 9.60
C ASN A 2 -12.59 3.06 8.57
N SER A 3 -11.48 3.58 9.08
CA SER A 3 -10.41 4.12 8.26
C SER A 3 -9.10 3.44 8.62
N TYR A 4 -8.25 3.25 7.61
CA TYR A 4 -7.00 2.51 7.76
C TYR A 4 -5.84 3.36 7.25
N LEU A 5 -4.73 3.36 7.97
CA LEU A 5 -3.46 3.88 7.48
C LEU A 5 -2.70 2.71 6.85
N LEU A 6 -2.37 2.83 5.57
CA LEU A 6 -1.61 1.80 4.88
C LEU A 6 -0.15 1.88 5.29
N ASP A 7 0.40 0.74 5.68
CA ASP A 7 1.84 0.59 5.84
C ASP A 7 2.54 0.61 4.46
N THR A 8 3.77 1.09 4.45
CA THR A 8 4.65 1.10 3.29
C THR A 8 4.75 -0.27 2.60
N HIS A 9 4.83 -1.38 3.33
CA HIS A 9 4.92 -2.70 2.72
C HIS A 9 3.64 -3.12 1.98
N ILE A 10 2.46 -2.77 2.51
CA ILE A 10 1.17 -3.04 1.87
C ILE A 10 1.07 -2.25 0.57
N LEU A 11 1.43 -0.97 0.59
CA LEU A 11 1.40 -0.12 -0.59
C LEU A 11 2.40 -0.61 -1.66
N ILE A 12 3.60 -1.03 -1.28
CA ILE A 12 4.58 -1.62 -2.20
C ILE A 12 4.05 -2.91 -2.83
N TRP A 13 3.45 -3.81 -2.04
CA TRP A 13 2.89 -5.05 -2.58
C TRP A 13 1.69 -4.81 -3.49
N LEU A 14 0.87 -3.80 -3.20
CA LEU A 14 -0.23 -3.39 -4.05
C LEU A 14 0.31 -2.88 -5.40
N LEU A 15 1.23 -1.92 -5.38
CA LEU A 15 1.83 -1.31 -6.58
C LEU A 15 2.57 -2.31 -7.47
N ASN A 16 3.20 -3.32 -6.87
CA ASN A 16 3.96 -4.35 -7.59
C ASN A 16 3.12 -5.58 -7.96
N GLY A 17 1.81 -5.61 -7.66
CA GLY A 17 0.96 -6.78 -7.91
C GLY A 17 1.41 -8.04 -7.16
N ASN A 18 2.09 -7.89 -6.02
CA ASN A 18 2.76 -8.98 -5.33
C ASN A 18 1.74 -9.95 -4.69
N ASN A 19 1.98 -11.27 -4.77
CA ASN A 19 1.14 -12.32 -4.18
C ASN A 19 1.20 -12.39 -2.65
N ARG A 20 2.13 -11.67 -2.02
CA ARG A 20 2.20 -11.54 -0.55
C ARG A 20 1.09 -10.68 0.03
N LEU A 21 0.46 -9.83 -0.77
CA LEU A 21 -0.74 -9.10 -0.34
C LEU A 21 -1.92 -10.06 -0.28
N ASN A 22 -2.55 -10.17 0.89
CA ASN A 22 -3.74 -10.99 1.07
C ASN A 22 -4.81 -10.55 0.05
N LYS A 23 -5.37 -11.51 -0.69
CA LYS A 23 -6.39 -11.27 -1.71
C LYS A 23 -7.59 -10.48 -1.17
N ASN A 24 -8.02 -10.78 0.06
CA ASN A 24 -9.14 -10.06 0.68
C ASN A 24 -8.81 -8.58 0.88
N ILE A 25 -7.58 -8.26 1.31
CA ILE A 25 -7.13 -6.86 1.51
C ILE A 25 -7.00 -6.15 0.16
N ARG A 26 -6.50 -6.85 -0.87
CA ARG A 26 -6.43 -6.28 -2.23
C ARG A 26 -7.82 -5.93 -2.74
N GLU A 27 -8.77 -6.85 -2.65
CA GLU A 27 -10.16 -6.62 -3.07
C GLU A 27 -10.81 -5.50 -2.25
N ASP A 28 -10.61 -5.49 -0.93
CA ASP A 28 -11.10 -4.44 -0.02
C ASP A 28 -10.63 -3.04 -0.46
N ILE A 29 -9.35 -2.90 -0.82
CA ILE A 29 -8.76 -1.66 -1.35
C ILE A 29 -9.29 -1.33 -2.75
N ASP A 30 -9.29 -2.31 -3.68
CA ASP A 30 -9.69 -2.13 -5.08
C ASP A 30 -11.17 -1.74 -5.22
N TYR A 31 -12.03 -2.25 -4.32
CA TYR A 31 -13.45 -1.92 -4.27
C TYR A 31 -13.78 -0.74 -3.35
N PHE A 32 -12.78 -0.02 -2.84
CA PHE A 32 -12.94 1.17 -1.98
C PHE A 32 -13.91 0.94 -0.81
N GLN A 33 -13.84 -0.22 -0.16
CA GLN A 33 -14.76 -0.56 0.95
C GLN A 33 -14.54 0.31 2.20
N HIS A 34 -13.33 0.87 2.33
CA HIS A 34 -12.92 1.74 3.43
C HIS A 34 -12.14 2.97 2.96
N LEU A 35 -11.95 3.94 3.87
CA LEU A 35 -11.04 5.05 3.65
C LEU A 35 -9.61 4.60 3.97
N TYR A 36 -8.72 4.71 3.00
CA TYR A 36 -7.29 4.41 3.16
C TYR A 36 -6.47 5.68 3.08
N TYR A 37 -5.63 5.89 4.08
CA TYR A 37 -4.66 6.97 4.14
C TYR A 37 -3.26 6.43 3.86
N VAL A 38 -2.40 7.29 3.34
CA VAL A 38 -0.97 7.02 3.15
C VAL A 38 -0.20 8.18 3.78
N SER A 39 0.84 7.86 4.56
CA SER A 39 1.68 8.89 5.17
C SER A 39 2.68 9.47 4.16
N VAL A 40 3.11 10.72 4.39
CA VAL A 40 4.18 11.33 3.59
C VAL A 40 5.49 10.56 3.72
N GLU A 41 5.78 10.01 4.90
CA GLU A 41 6.97 9.17 5.11
C GLU A 41 6.92 7.88 4.28
N THR A 42 5.75 7.25 4.16
CA THR A 42 5.55 6.09 3.28
C THR A 42 5.89 6.40 1.82
N LEU A 43 5.48 7.57 1.33
CA LEU A 43 5.84 8.02 -0.02
C LEU A 43 7.34 8.24 -0.16
N ARG A 44 7.98 8.86 0.85
CA ARG A 44 9.43 9.07 0.88
C ARG A 44 10.20 7.75 0.84
N GLU A 45 9.78 6.75 1.63
CA GLU A 45 10.38 5.41 1.63
C GLU A 45 10.29 4.76 0.25
N ILE A 46 9.13 4.82 -0.41
CA ILE A 46 8.94 4.28 -1.77
C ILE A 46 9.87 4.96 -2.78
N VAL A 47 10.00 6.28 -2.71
CA VAL A 47 10.92 7.04 -3.59
C VAL A 47 12.37 6.62 -3.35
N ILE A 48 12.79 6.47 -2.10
CA ILE A 48 14.14 6.01 -1.75
C ILE A 48 14.38 4.59 -2.30
N LEU A 49 13.44 3.66 -2.10
CA LEU A 49 13.55 2.29 -2.61
C LEU A 49 13.67 2.25 -4.15
N LYS A 50 12.79 2.98 -4.85
CA LYS A 50 12.87 3.15 -6.31
C LYS A 50 14.21 3.73 -6.75
N SER A 51 14.73 4.74 -6.06
CA SER A 51 16.04 5.33 -6.37
C SER A 51 17.19 4.34 -6.19
N LEU A 52 17.07 3.40 -5.24
CA LEU A 52 18.03 2.34 -4.99
C LEU A 52 17.90 1.16 -5.96
N LYS A 53 16.95 1.20 -6.91
CA LYS A 53 16.56 0.08 -7.80
C LYS A 53 16.20 -1.20 -7.01
N LYS A 54 15.62 -1.01 -5.82
CA LYS A 54 15.10 -2.08 -4.96
C LYS A 54 13.58 -1.98 -4.93
#